data_AF-A0A5B8A6S3-F1
#
_entry.id   AF-A0A5B8A6S3-F1
#
_cell.length_a   1.000
_cell.length_b   1.000
_cell.length_c   1.000
_cell.angle_alpha   90.00
_cell.angle_beta   90.00
_cell.angle_gamma   90.00
#
_symmetry.space_group_name_H-M   'P 1'
#
loop_
_entity.id
_entity.type
_entity.pdbx_description
1 polymer ?
#
loop_
_entity_poly.entity_id
_entity_poly.type
_entity_poly.pdbx_seq_one_letter_code
_entity_poly.pdbx_strand_id
1 'polypeptide(L)'
;MWGQTDGKGDGVLGTSKSGNGVHGKSTSSFGVLGESVSGRGVVAISDTDYGLRAASRTSAGIRGSSVEGRGVEGWATKAEGVVGISTTGNGVWGQTDGAGIGVLGSSKSGVGVYGKGGRLAGFFEGNVEVTGDITMSNADCAEDFDLAEAAEPGTVMVLGDEGALYQSHKPYDKRVAGVVSGAGAFKPGLVLDRQPQHSPQRQPIALLGKVYCKVDAREAAIEVGDLLTTSDLPGHAMKAAEPGKAFGAVIGKALRPLREGQGLIPILIALQ
;
A
#
# COMPACT_ATOMS: atom_id res chain seq x y z
N MET A 1 18.12 21.45 52.69
CA MET A 1 16.97 21.50 53.61
C MET A 1 16.42 20.09 53.71
N TRP A 2 16.21 19.59 54.91
CA TRP A 2 15.52 18.32 55.15
C TRP A 2 14.14 18.66 55.70
N GLY A 3 13.08 18.10 55.13
CA GLY A 3 11.71 18.28 55.60
C GLY A 3 10.98 16.95 55.59
N GLN A 4 10.29 16.65 56.68
CA GLN A 4 9.55 15.42 56.93
C GLN A 4 8.16 15.78 57.44
N THR A 5 7.16 15.01 57.06
CA THR A 5 5.82 15.05 57.65
C THR A 5 5.34 13.62 57.88
N ASP A 6 4.79 13.34 59.06
CA ASP A 6 4.20 12.05 59.41
C ASP A 6 2.66 12.05 59.25
N GLY A 7 2.10 13.17 58.75
CA GLY A 7 0.66 13.39 58.56
C GLY A 7 0.28 13.80 57.13
N LYS A 8 -0.92 14.38 56.97
CA LYS A 8 -1.39 14.91 55.68
C LYS A 8 -0.72 16.26 55.39
N GLY A 9 -0.17 16.44 54.18
CA GLY A 9 0.40 17.71 53.71
C GLY A 9 1.78 17.53 53.08
N ASP A 10 2.38 18.65 52.66
CA ASP A 10 3.71 18.66 52.05
C ASP A 10 4.80 18.66 53.13
N GLY A 11 5.78 17.76 53.03
CA GLY A 11 6.97 17.82 53.88
C GLY A 11 7.86 19.02 53.58
N VAL A 12 7.92 19.44 52.30
CA VAL A 12 8.59 20.66 51.81
C VAL A 12 7.81 21.22 50.62
N LEU A 13 7.60 22.54 50.60
CA LEU A 13 6.96 23.25 49.49
C LEU A 13 7.86 24.39 48.99
N GLY A 14 8.21 24.38 47.71
CA GLY A 14 8.97 25.44 47.04
C GLY A 14 8.12 26.16 46.00
N THR A 15 7.89 27.47 46.17
CA THR A 15 7.06 28.28 45.26
C THR A 15 7.85 29.45 44.68
N SER A 16 7.62 29.79 43.42
CA SER A 16 8.12 31.01 42.80
C SER A 16 7.12 31.50 41.74
N LYS A 17 6.99 32.81 41.58
CA LYS A 17 6.05 33.41 40.60
C LYS A 17 6.64 33.53 39.20
N SER A 18 7.96 33.71 39.10
CA SER A 18 8.65 34.07 37.86
C SER A 18 9.92 33.25 37.61
N GLY A 19 10.25 32.33 38.50
CA GLY A 19 11.40 31.45 38.37
C GLY A 19 11.07 30.04 38.84
N ASN A 20 12.12 29.23 39.05
CA ASN A 20 11.94 27.87 39.54
C ASN A 20 11.50 27.91 41.01
N GLY A 21 10.39 27.22 41.34
CA GLY A 21 10.05 26.96 42.74
C GLY A 21 11.08 26.05 43.41
N VAL A 22 11.59 25.05 42.66
CA VAL A 22 12.68 24.14 43.04
C VAL A 22 13.58 23.89 41.83
N HIS A 23 14.90 23.88 42.01
CA HIS A 23 15.87 23.55 40.98
C HIS A 23 16.86 22.50 41.49
N GLY A 24 16.69 21.24 41.07
CA GLY A 24 17.61 20.15 41.38
C GLY A 24 18.65 19.94 40.28
N LYS A 25 19.94 19.94 40.63
CA LYS A 25 21.05 19.76 39.68
C LYS A 25 22.08 18.80 40.26
N SER A 26 22.47 17.81 39.46
CA SER A 26 23.55 16.87 39.78
C SER A 26 24.38 16.62 38.52
N THR A 27 25.67 16.31 38.69
CA THR A 27 26.62 16.04 37.59
C THR A 27 26.89 14.55 37.39
N SER A 28 26.60 13.72 38.40
CA SER A 28 26.93 12.29 38.41
C SER A 28 25.76 11.40 38.83
N SER A 29 24.62 11.98 39.22
CA SER A 29 23.44 11.24 39.70
C SER A 29 22.16 12.00 39.35
N PHE A 30 21.05 11.67 40.00
CA PHE A 30 19.77 12.34 39.81
C PHE A 30 19.82 13.78 40.34
N GLY A 31 19.37 14.74 39.54
CA GLY A 31 19.09 16.09 40.04
C GLY A 31 17.89 16.11 40.99
N VAL A 32 16.89 15.25 40.70
CA VAL A 32 15.67 15.01 41.49
C VAL A 32 15.28 13.53 41.34
N LEU A 33 14.96 12.86 42.45
CA LEU A 33 14.45 11.48 42.48
C LEU A 33 13.09 11.48 43.20
N GLY A 34 12.06 10.96 42.55
CA GLY A 34 10.73 10.80 43.13
C GLY A 34 10.34 9.32 43.19
N GLU A 35 10.12 8.81 44.39
CA GLU A 35 9.78 7.41 44.66
C GLU A 35 8.47 7.33 45.44
N SER A 36 7.65 6.32 45.12
CA SER A 36 6.41 6.03 45.85
C SER A 36 6.13 4.53 45.80
N VAL A 37 5.62 3.98 46.90
CA VAL A 37 5.27 2.54 47.00
C VAL A 37 3.92 2.24 46.37
N SER A 38 2.94 3.11 46.57
CA SER A 38 1.54 2.87 46.16
C SER A 38 0.92 4.00 45.35
N GLY A 39 1.66 5.11 45.19
CA GLY A 39 1.19 6.30 44.49
C GLY A 39 2.06 6.67 43.30
N ARG A 40 1.84 7.87 42.77
CA ARG A 40 2.67 8.44 41.71
C ARG A 40 3.98 8.94 42.33
N GLY A 41 5.11 8.44 41.87
CA GLY A 41 6.43 8.94 42.31
C GLY A 41 6.67 10.40 41.90
N VAL A 42 6.21 10.79 40.71
CA VAL A 42 6.28 12.16 40.18
C VAL A 42 4.99 12.49 39.43
N VAL A 43 4.50 13.72 39.59
CA VAL A 43 3.34 14.27 38.87
C VAL A 43 3.73 15.63 38.31
N ALA A 44 3.44 15.86 37.03
CA ALA A 44 3.74 17.10 36.35
C ALA A 44 2.49 17.57 35.60
N ILE A 45 2.01 18.77 35.90
CA ILE A 45 0.73 19.32 35.43
C ILE A 45 0.99 20.74 34.93
N SER A 46 0.45 21.06 33.76
CA SER A 46 0.47 22.39 33.16
C SER A 46 -0.77 22.56 32.28
N ASP A 47 -1.34 23.77 32.29
CA ASP A 47 -2.56 24.08 31.52
C ASP A 47 -2.26 24.55 30.10
N THR A 48 -1.11 25.20 29.88
CA THR A 48 -0.80 25.93 28.64
C THR A 48 0.54 25.56 28.01
N ASP A 49 1.36 24.75 28.68
CA ASP A 49 2.68 24.32 28.22
C ASP A 49 2.90 22.83 28.56
N TYR A 50 4.06 22.28 28.25
CA TYR A 50 4.43 20.91 28.63
C TYR A 50 4.38 20.73 30.15
N GLY A 51 3.55 19.79 30.62
CA GLY A 51 3.63 19.33 32.01
C GLY A 51 5.02 18.77 32.34
N LEU A 52 5.63 18.06 31.38
CA LEU A 52 7.00 17.54 31.47
C LEU A 52 7.72 17.72 30.14
N ARG A 53 8.91 18.31 30.18
CA ARG A 53 9.86 18.32 29.07
C ARG A 53 11.14 17.61 29.47
N ALA A 54 11.44 16.50 28.80
CA ALA A 54 12.66 15.74 29.01
C ALA A 54 13.44 15.63 27.71
N ALA A 55 14.76 15.72 27.79
CA ALA A 55 15.64 15.67 26.63
C ALA A 55 16.95 14.98 27.02
N SER A 56 17.49 14.20 26.09
CA SER A 56 18.81 13.59 26.20
C SER A 56 19.51 13.68 24.85
N ARG A 57 20.83 13.88 24.86
CA ARG A 57 21.63 14.04 23.63
C ARG A 57 21.97 12.69 22.98
N THR A 58 22.15 11.66 23.79
CA THR A 58 22.75 10.37 23.37
C THR A 58 21.92 9.16 23.74
N SER A 59 20.81 9.35 24.44
CA SER A 59 19.92 8.27 24.86
C SER A 59 18.46 8.73 24.77
N ALA A 60 17.52 7.89 25.18
CA ALA A 60 16.13 8.27 25.28
C ALA A 60 15.98 9.44 26.26
N GLY A 61 15.21 10.47 25.88
CA GLY A 61 14.85 11.55 26.81
C GLY A 61 14.00 11.04 27.98
N ILE A 62 13.18 10.02 27.73
CA ILE A 62 12.35 9.31 28.71
C ILE A 62 12.42 7.82 28.39
N ARG A 63 12.59 6.98 29.41
CA ARG A 63 12.41 5.53 29.33
C ARG A 63 11.25 5.12 30.23
N GLY A 64 10.14 4.72 29.63
CA GLY A 64 9.04 4.07 30.35
C GLY A 64 9.22 2.55 30.35
N SER A 65 9.07 1.92 31.50
CA SER A 65 9.22 0.48 31.67
C SER A 65 8.23 -0.04 32.70
N SER A 66 7.66 -1.21 32.46
CA SER A 66 6.79 -1.92 33.39
C SER A 66 6.96 -3.43 33.17
N VAL A 67 6.76 -4.22 34.22
CA VAL A 67 6.84 -5.69 34.17
C VAL A 67 5.49 -6.27 33.75
N GLU A 68 4.41 -5.84 34.39
CA GLU A 68 3.06 -6.38 34.15
C GLU A 68 2.17 -5.43 33.34
N GLY A 69 2.43 -4.13 33.43
CA GLY A 69 1.59 -3.08 32.85
C GLY A 69 2.19 -2.48 31.58
N ARG A 70 1.58 -1.37 31.14
CA ARG A 70 2.10 -0.56 30.05
C ARG A 70 3.35 0.19 30.52
N GLY A 71 4.43 0.12 29.75
CA GLY A 71 5.63 0.94 30.03
C GLY A 71 5.39 2.43 29.81
N VAL A 72 4.59 2.78 28.80
CA VAL A 72 4.17 4.15 28.46
C VAL A 72 2.71 4.12 27.99
N GLU A 73 1.91 5.09 28.41
CA GLU A 73 0.55 5.31 27.94
C GLU A 73 0.36 6.78 27.59
N GLY A 74 -0.08 7.07 26.36
CA GLY A 74 -0.44 8.40 25.90
C GLY A 74 -1.94 8.48 25.62
N TRP A 75 -2.58 9.53 26.13
CA TRP A 75 -4.03 9.73 26.02
C TRP A 75 -4.33 11.18 25.67
N ALA A 76 -5.22 11.38 24.69
CA ALA A 76 -5.73 12.69 24.30
C ALA A 76 -7.19 12.55 23.83
N THR A 77 -8.01 13.56 24.10
CA THR A 77 -9.44 13.56 23.73
C THR A 77 -9.73 14.25 22.39
N LYS A 78 -8.81 15.08 21.90
CA LYS A 78 -9.00 15.93 20.72
C LYS A 78 -7.82 15.91 19.73
N ALA A 79 -6.74 15.23 20.06
CA ALA A 79 -5.49 15.21 19.29
C ALA A 79 -4.84 13.83 19.40
N GLU A 80 -3.63 13.70 18.88
CA GLU A 80 -2.84 12.48 18.97
C GLU A 80 -2.44 12.19 20.43
N GLY A 81 -2.70 10.97 20.90
CA GLY A 81 -2.23 10.54 22.23
C GLY A 81 -0.70 10.37 22.28
N VAL A 82 -0.09 9.97 21.16
CA VAL A 82 1.37 9.80 20.99
C VAL A 82 1.74 10.18 19.55
N VAL A 83 2.81 10.95 19.38
CA VAL A 83 3.38 11.31 18.08
C VAL A 83 4.85 10.93 18.04
N GLY A 84 5.26 10.14 17.04
CA GLY A 84 6.66 9.79 16.78
C GLY A 84 7.18 10.51 15.54
N ILE A 85 8.20 11.36 15.70
CA ILE A 85 8.80 12.15 14.61
C ILE A 85 10.29 11.85 14.54
N SER A 86 10.78 11.52 13.34
CA SER A 86 12.20 11.30 13.07
C SER A 86 12.55 11.80 11.68
N THR A 87 13.73 12.41 11.51
CA THR A 87 14.19 12.96 10.23
C THR A 87 14.79 11.89 9.32
N THR A 88 15.53 10.94 9.90
CA THR A 88 16.31 9.94 9.15
C THR A 88 16.02 8.51 9.58
N GLY A 89 15.48 8.32 10.79
CA GLY A 89 15.13 7.00 11.32
C GLY A 89 13.64 6.76 11.33
N ASN A 90 13.24 5.71 12.06
CA ASN A 90 11.83 5.39 12.25
C ASN A 90 11.20 6.37 13.25
N GLY A 91 10.03 6.92 12.93
CA GLY A 91 9.26 7.73 13.88
C GLY A 91 8.73 6.88 15.04
N VAL A 92 8.30 5.65 14.75
CA VAL A 92 7.82 4.66 15.72
C VAL A 92 8.38 3.28 15.34
N TRP A 93 8.88 2.53 16.32
CA TRP A 93 9.35 1.14 16.15
C TRP A 93 8.60 0.24 17.13
N GLY A 94 7.74 -0.63 16.61
CA GLY A 94 7.01 -1.61 17.41
C GLY A 94 7.59 -3.00 17.19
N GLN A 95 8.05 -3.64 18.26
CA GLN A 95 8.65 -4.96 18.23
C GLN A 95 8.15 -5.79 19.41
N THR A 96 7.99 -7.09 19.15
CA THR A 96 7.71 -8.10 20.16
C THR A 96 8.56 -9.33 19.83
N ASP A 97 9.21 -9.91 20.83
CA ASP A 97 10.10 -11.07 20.63
C ASP A 97 9.34 -12.40 20.70
N GLY A 98 8.07 -12.37 21.15
CA GLY A 98 7.18 -13.53 21.20
C GLY A 98 6.17 -13.55 20.04
N ALA A 99 5.12 -14.35 20.17
CA ALA A 99 4.04 -14.45 19.18
C ALA A 99 3.02 -13.29 19.24
N GLY A 100 3.40 -12.15 19.84
CA GLY A 100 2.53 -10.99 19.98
C GLY A 100 2.38 -10.20 18.68
N ILE A 101 1.57 -9.15 18.73
CA ILE A 101 1.45 -8.17 17.63
C ILE A 101 2.42 -7.02 17.92
N GLY A 102 3.37 -6.76 17.01
CA GLY A 102 4.32 -5.64 17.17
C GLY A 102 3.66 -4.26 17.13
N VAL A 103 2.68 -4.07 16.23
CA VAL A 103 1.87 -2.85 16.10
C VAL A 103 0.42 -3.20 15.80
N LEU A 104 -0.51 -2.74 16.64
CA LEU A 104 -1.95 -2.91 16.45
C LEU A 104 -2.62 -1.54 16.24
N GLY A 105 -3.20 -1.32 15.06
CA GLY A 105 -4.08 -0.19 14.78
C GLY A 105 -5.53 -0.62 14.78
N SER A 106 -6.38 0.04 15.56
CA SER A 106 -7.81 -0.26 15.63
C SER A 106 -8.63 1.03 15.73
N SER A 107 -9.80 1.02 15.10
CA SER A 107 -10.76 2.12 15.15
C SER A 107 -12.17 1.54 15.16
N LYS A 108 -13.06 2.08 16.00
CA LYS A 108 -14.44 1.58 16.13
C LYS A 108 -15.31 1.86 14.91
N SER A 109 -15.10 3.01 14.28
CA SER A 109 -15.95 3.51 13.20
C SER A 109 -15.16 4.14 12.05
N GLY A 110 -13.84 4.16 12.14
CA GLY A 110 -12.95 4.78 11.15
C GLY A 110 -11.90 3.81 10.63
N VAL A 111 -10.86 4.37 10.03
CA VAL A 111 -9.71 3.62 9.52
C VAL A 111 -8.82 3.18 10.69
N GLY A 112 -8.55 1.88 10.81
CA GLY A 112 -7.65 1.35 11.86
C GLY A 112 -6.19 1.73 11.66
N VAL A 113 -5.71 1.70 10.41
CA VAL A 113 -4.34 2.09 10.02
C VAL A 113 -4.40 2.88 8.71
N TYR A 114 -3.85 4.10 8.71
CA TYR A 114 -3.74 4.93 7.51
C TYR A 114 -2.25 5.11 7.14
N GLY A 115 -1.84 4.51 6.04
CA GLY A 115 -0.48 4.61 5.50
C GLY A 115 -0.39 5.63 4.37
N LYS A 116 0.62 6.51 4.41
CA LYS A 116 0.93 7.47 3.34
C LYS A 116 2.44 7.60 3.19
N GLY A 117 2.95 7.45 1.98
CA GLY A 117 4.38 7.60 1.69
C GLY A 117 4.63 8.17 0.31
N GLY A 118 5.78 8.82 0.12
CA GLY A 118 6.19 9.37 -1.18
C GLY A 118 6.65 8.31 -2.20
N ARG A 119 6.96 7.09 -1.72
CA ARG A 119 7.34 5.93 -2.56
C ARG A 119 6.34 4.79 -2.43
N LEU A 120 6.16 4.26 -1.21
CA LEU A 120 5.18 3.21 -0.89
C LEU A 120 4.40 3.63 0.36
N ALA A 121 3.11 3.31 0.41
CA ALA A 121 2.30 3.46 1.63
C ALA A 121 2.57 2.33 2.65
N GLY A 122 3.02 1.15 2.18
CA GLY A 122 3.41 0.01 3.01
C GLY A 122 4.40 -0.90 2.27
N PHE A 123 5.24 -1.59 3.02
CA PHE A 123 6.19 -2.61 2.55
C PHE A 123 6.14 -3.77 3.53
N PHE A 124 5.90 -4.98 3.03
CA PHE A 124 5.61 -6.14 3.86
C PHE A 124 6.57 -7.27 3.48
N GLU A 125 7.32 -7.78 4.47
CA GLU A 125 8.08 -9.01 4.37
C GLU A 125 7.29 -10.13 5.05
N GLY A 126 6.74 -11.04 4.26
CA GLY A 126 5.86 -12.12 4.72
C GLY A 126 4.47 -12.09 4.07
N ASN A 127 3.57 -12.91 4.57
CA ASN A 127 2.21 -13.03 4.05
C ASN A 127 1.32 -11.89 4.56
N VAL A 128 0.38 -11.45 3.71
CA VAL A 128 -0.66 -10.49 4.07
C VAL A 128 -2.00 -11.21 4.04
N GLU A 129 -2.65 -11.31 5.20
CA GLU A 129 -4.01 -11.83 5.32
C GLU A 129 -5.01 -10.66 5.39
N VAL A 130 -6.01 -10.68 4.52
CA VAL A 130 -7.11 -9.69 4.49
C VAL A 130 -8.42 -10.45 4.63
N THR A 131 -9.12 -10.24 5.74
CA THR A 131 -10.40 -10.92 6.04
C THR A 131 -11.62 -10.22 5.41
N GLY A 132 -11.40 -9.05 4.81
CA GLY A 132 -12.35 -8.34 3.96
C GLY A 132 -11.87 -8.29 2.51
N ASP A 133 -12.22 -7.22 1.81
CA ASP A 133 -11.87 -7.02 0.40
C ASP A 133 -10.63 -6.12 0.22
N ILE A 134 -9.96 -6.28 -0.93
CA ILE A 134 -8.90 -5.39 -1.39
C ILE A 134 -9.45 -4.53 -2.53
N THR A 135 -9.84 -3.29 -2.19
CA THR A 135 -10.34 -2.35 -3.19
C THR A 135 -9.22 -1.74 -4.02
N MET A 136 -9.22 -2.00 -5.33
CA MET A 136 -8.34 -1.37 -6.31
C MET A 136 -9.19 -0.45 -7.22
N SER A 137 -8.74 0.79 -7.45
CA SER A 137 -9.48 1.78 -8.26
C SER A 137 -9.39 1.56 -9.77
N ASN A 138 -8.50 0.66 -10.18
CA ASN A 138 -8.13 0.36 -11.54
C ASN A 138 -8.83 -0.94 -12.01
N ALA A 139 -8.70 -1.30 -13.28
CA ALA A 139 -9.65 -2.20 -13.93
C ALA A 139 -9.18 -3.67 -14.01
N ASP A 140 -8.10 -3.93 -14.75
CA ASP A 140 -7.66 -5.28 -15.09
C ASP A 140 -6.61 -5.83 -14.11
N CYS A 141 -6.47 -7.15 -14.10
CA CYS A 141 -5.30 -7.81 -13.53
C CYS A 141 -4.37 -8.19 -14.68
N ALA A 142 -3.16 -7.68 -14.59
CA ALA A 142 -2.12 -7.86 -15.58
C ALA A 142 -0.90 -8.54 -14.97
N GLU A 143 -0.05 -9.09 -15.82
CA GLU A 143 1.27 -9.56 -15.47
C GLU A 143 2.26 -8.92 -16.44
N ASP A 144 3.43 -8.50 -15.95
CA ASP A 144 4.47 -7.98 -16.83
C ASP A 144 5.08 -9.16 -17.61
N PHE A 145 5.15 -9.06 -18.93
CA PHE A 145 5.84 -10.06 -19.77
C PHE A 145 7.00 -9.41 -20.52
N ASP A 146 8.02 -10.19 -20.87
CA ASP A 146 9.04 -9.78 -21.82
C ASP A 146 8.43 -9.71 -23.23
N LEU A 147 8.61 -8.57 -23.91
CA LEU A 147 8.18 -8.39 -25.29
C LEU A 147 9.41 -8.34 -26.19
N ALA A 148 9.30 -8.96 -27.38
CA ALA A 148 10.34 -8.87 -28.40
C ALA A 148 10.50 -7.44 -28.93
N GLU A 149 9.40 -6.69 -29.00
CA GLU A 149 9.37 -5.27 -29.32
C GLU A 149 8.28 -4.59 -28.49
N ALA A 150 8.56 -3.36 -28.04
CA ALA A 150 7.58 -2.58 -27.31
C ALA A 150 6.30 -2.40 -28.13
N ALA A 151 5.15 -2.59 -27.48
CA ALA A 151 3.86 -2.52 -28.11
C ALA A 151 2.98 -1.46 -27.41
N GLU A 152 2.16 -0.77 -28.19
CA GLU A 152 1.24 0.22 -27.64
C GLU A 152 0.12 -0.46 -26.83
N PRO A 153 -0.40 0.18 -25.78
CA PRO A 153 -1.58 -0.30 -25.08
C PRO A 153 -2.75 -0.61 -26.03
N GLY A 154 -3.41 -1.73 -25.78
CA GLY A 154 -4.47 -2.30 -26.62
C GLY A 154 -4.00 -3.25 -27.71
N THR A 155 -2.69 -3.42 -27.90
CA THR A 155 -2.14 -4.39 -28.85
C THR A 155 -2.34 -5.82 -28.34
N VAL A 156 -2.85 -6.70 -29.20
CA VAL A 156 -3.04 -8.13 -28.93
C VAL A 156 -1.73 -8.88 -29.13
N MET A 157 -1.30 -9.62 -28.10
CA MET A 157 -0.01 -10.29 -28.03
C MET A 157 -0.17 -11.82 -28.08
N VAL A 158 0.81 -12.50 -28.66
CA VAL A 158 0.92 -13.97 -28.74
C VAL A 158 2.24 -14.44 -28.15
N LEU A 159 2.24 -15.64 -27.57
CA LEU A 159 3.42 -16.34 -27.10
C LEU A 159 4.33 -16.69 -28.29
N GLY A 160 5.61 -16.35 -28.19
CA GLY A 160 6.66 -16.91 -29.02
C GLY A 160 7.28 -18.16 -28.41
N ASP A 161 8.21 -18.77 -29.15
CA ASP A 161 8.79 -20.07 -28.79
C ASP A 161 9.77 -19.99 -27.59
N GLU A 162 10.33 -18.81 -27.30
CA GLU A 162 11.27 -18.56 -26.20
C GLU A 162 10.62 -17.82 -25.01
N GLY A 163 9.29 -17.78 -24.95
CA GLY A 163 8.54 -17.15 -23.85
C GLY A 163 8.32 -15.64 -23.98
N ALA A 164 9.09 -14.94 -24.82
CA ALA A 164 8.82 -13.54 -25.17
C ALA A 164 7.53 -13.40 -26.00
N LEU A 165 6.84 -12.29 -25.82
CA LEU A 165 5.60 -11.98 -26.54
C LEU A 165 5.87 -11.19 -27.82
N TYR A 166 5.06 -11.50 -28.83
CA TYR A 166 5.06 -10.85 -30.14
C TYR A 166 3.68 -10.29 -30.45
N GLN A 167 3.62 -9.27 -31.31
CA GLN A 167 2.33 -8.83 -31.82
C GLN A 167 1.67 -9.98 -32.60
N SER A 168 0.39 -10.24 -32.30
CA SER A 168 -0.42 -11.16 -33.09
C SER A 168 -0.44 -10.72 -34.56
N HIS A 169 -0.51 -11.66 -35.50
CA HIS A 169 -0.56 -11.34 -36.96
C HIS A 169 -1.25 -12.45 -37.76
N LYS A 170 -1.83 -13.44 -37.07
CA LYS A 170 -2.46 -14.61 -37.66
C LYS A 170 -3.87 -14.73 -37.09
N PRO A 171 -4.91 -14.87 -37.95
CA PRO A 171 -6.26 -15.18 -37.50
C PRO A 171 -6.34 -16.45 -36.66
N TYR A 172 -7.11 -16.44 -35.58
CA TYR A 172 -7.34 -17.60 -34.70
C TYR A 172 -6.03 -18.25 -34.18
N ASP A 173 -5.06 -17.43 -33.77
CA ASP A 173 -3.81 -17.92 -33.19
C ASP A 173 -4.06 -18.41 -31.76
N LYS A 174 -3.81 -19.69 -31.53
CA LYS A 174 -3.98 -20.33 -30.22
C LYS A 174 -2.90 -19.93 -29.20
N ARG A 175 -1.87 -19.23 -29.65
CA ARG A 175 -0.81 -18.70 -28.79
C ARG A 175 -1.17 -17.36 -28.17
N VAL A 176 -2.39 -16.87 -28.36
CA VAL A 176 -2.80 -15.57 -27.81
C VAL A 176 -2.64 -15.52 -26.30
N ALA A 177 -1.89 -14.53 -25.83
CA ALA A 177 -1.50 -14.39 -24.43
C ALA A 177 -2.34 -13.36 -23.70
N GLY A 178 -2.88 -12.37 -24.42
CA GLY A 178 -3.63 -11.26 -23.83
C GLY A 178 -3.45 -9.98 -24.61
N VAL A 179 -3.71 -8.85 -23.95
CA VAL A 179 -3.65 -7.51 -24.57
C VAL A 179 -2.81 -6.60 -23.70
N VAL A 180 -1.96 -5.77 -24.32
CA VAL A 180 -1.17 -4.77 -23.57
C VAL A 180 -2.10 -3.82 -22.82
N SER A 181 -1.96 -3.77 -21.49
CA SER A 181 -2.82 -2.99 -20.61
C SER A 181 -2.48 -1.49 -20.63
N GLY A 182 -3.41 -0.66 -20.15
CA GLY A 182 -3.17 0.76 -19.91
C GLY A 182 -3.72 1.72 -20.97
N ALA A 183 -4.50 1.23 -21.93
CA ALA A 183 -5.13 2.05 -22.96
C ALA A 183 -6.41 2.76 -22.46
N GLY A 184 -6.71 3.92 -23.04
CA GLY A 184 -7.93 4.67 -22.76
C GLY A 184 -8.11 5.00 -21.26
N ALA A 185 -9.29 4.68 -20.72
CA ALA A 185 -9.64 4.92 -19.32
C ALA A 185 -9.24 3.76 -18.38
N PHE A 186 -8.71 2.65 -18.89
CA PHE A 186 -8.38 1.49 -18.08
C PHE A 186 -6.87 1.42 -17.83
N LYS A 187 -6.53 1.17 -16.58
CA LYS A 187 -5.18 0.92 -16.08
C LYS A 187 -5.24 -0.36 -15.26
N PRO A 188 -4.13 -1.11 -15.13
CA PRO A 188 -4.11 -2.31 -14.32
C PRO A 188 -4.24 -1.99 -12.83
N GLY A 189 -5.09 -2.73 -12.14
CA GLY A 189 -5.27 -2.66 -10.69
C GLY A 189 -4.27 -3.52 -9.94
N LEU A 190 -4.02 -4.71 -10.47
CA LEU A 190 -2.98 -5.61 -9.99
C LEU A 190 -2.02 -5.88 -11.14
N VAL A 191 -0.72 -5.75 -10.88
CA VAL A 191 0.33 -6.15 -11.82
C VAL A 191 1.24 -7.16 -11.14
N LEU A 192 1.28 -8.37 -11.68
CA LEU A 192 2.15 -9.45 -11.24
C LEU A 192 3.52 -9.38 -11.93
N ASP A 193 4.51 -9.98 -11.29
CA ASP A 193 5.92 -10.06 -11.75
C ASP A 193 6.55 -8.74 -12.21
N ARG A 194 6.26 -7.63 -11.50
CA ARG A 194 6.92 -6.35 -11.76
C ARG A 194 8.42 -6.42 -11.46
N GLN A 195 9.23 -6.40 -12.51
CA GLN A 195 10.70 -6.44 -12.41
C GLN A 195 11.34 -5.25 -13.16
N PRO A 196 11.25 -4.02 -12.62
CA PRO A 196 11.70 -2.81 -13.31
C PRO A 196 13.21 -2.73 -13.59
N GLN A 197 14.02 -3.64 -13.01
CA GLN A 197 15.47 -3.67 -13.15
C GLN A 197 15.97 -4.73 -14.15
N HIS A 198 15.12 -5.65 -14.62
CA HIS A 198 15.55 -6.82 -15.40
C HIS A 198 15.51 -6.61 -16.92
N SER A 199 14.55 -5.85 -17.44
CA SER A 199 14.48 -5.55 -18.88
C SER A 199 13.64 -4.29 -19.14
N PRO A 200 14.08 -3.37 -20.02
CA PRO A 200 13.33 -2.17 -20.35
C PRO A 200 12.06 -2.44 -21.19
N GLN A 201 11.88 -3.66 -21.70
CA GLN A 201 10.79 -4.02 -22.61
C GLN A 201 9.68 -4.83 -21.95
N ARG A 202 9.66 -4.93 -20.61
CA ARG A 202 8.56 -5.58 -19.91
C ARG A 202 7.33 -4.68 -19.86
N GLN A 203 6.19 -5.21 -20.30
CA GLN A 203 4.93 -4.47 -20.31
C GLN A 203 3.79 -5.29 -19.71
N PRO A 204 2.83 -4.63 -19.04
CA PRO A 204 1.71 -5.32 -18.41
C PRO A 204 0.76 -5.84 -19.47
N ILE A 205 0.53 -7.15 -19.47
CA ILE A 205 -0.45 -7.81 -20.33
C ILE A 205 -1.67 -8.14 -19.49
N ALA A 206 -2.81 -7.61 -19.87
CA ALA A 206 -4.09 -7.88 -19.24
C ALA A 206 -4.47 -9.35 -19.49
N LEU A 207 -4.69 -10.09 -18.40
CA LEU A 207 -5.07 -11.52 -18.42
C LEU A 207 -6.53 -11.74 -18.03
N LEU A 208 -7.11 -10.79 -17.30
CA LEU A 208 -8.51 -10.79 -16.90
C LEU A 208 -8.99 -9.37 -16.58
N GLY A 209 -10.30 -9.15 -16.77
CA GLY A 209 -10.94 -7.86 -16.47
C GLY A 209 -11.16 -7.01 -17.72
N LYS A 210 -11.34 -5.69 -17.53
CA LYS A 210 -11.66 -4.76 -18.62
C LYS A 210 -10.40 -4.09 -19.14
N VAL A 211 -10.16 -4.22 -20.44
CA VAL A 211 -9.07 -3.53 -21.13
C VAL A 211 -9.57 -2.93 -22.44
N TYR A 212 -8.88 -1.93 -22.96
CA TYR A 212 -9.07 -1.50 -24.34
C TYR A 212 -8.26 -2.40 -25.27
N CYS A 213 -8.85 -2.81 -26.38
CA CYS A 213 -8.25 -3.67 -27.39
C CYS A 213 -8.34 -3.00 -28.76
N LYS A 214 -7.24 -3.03 -29.51
CA LYS A 214 -7.22 -2.72 -30.94
C LYS A 214 -8.00 -3.81 -31.64
N VAL A 215 -8.99 -3.42 -32.44
CA VAL A 215 -9.86 -4.34 -33.14
C VAL A 215 -10.01 -3.96 -34.60
N ASP A 216 -10.31 -4.97 -35.39
CA ASP A 216 -10.43 -4.95 -36.83
C ASP A 216 -11.80 -5.48 -37.23
N ALA A 217 -12.61 -4.59 -37.79
CA ALA A 217 -13.94 -4.83 -38.30
C ALA A 217 -14.01 -4.67 -39.83
N ARG A 218 -12.87 -4.83 -40.55
CA ARG A 218 -12.83 -4.78 -42.02
C ARG A 218 -13.69 -5.88 -42.67
N GLU A 219 -13.67 -7.09 -42.10
CA GLU A 219 -14.39 -8.26 -42.64
C GLU A 219 -15.76 -8.48 -41.99
N ALA A 220 -15.91 -8.11 -40.70
CA ALA A 220 -17.16 -8.29 -39.96
C ALA A 220 -17.32 -7.21 -38.88
N ALA A 221 -18.52 -6.61 -38.81
CA ALA A 221 -18.87 -5.71 -37.72
C ALA A 221 -18.81 -6.43 -36.36
N ILE A 222 -18.30 -5.70 -35.36
CA ILE A 222 -18.22 -6.16 -33.97
C ILE A 222 -19.39 -5.55 -33.20
N GLU A 223 -20.14 -6.40 -32.49
CA GLU A 223 -21.24 -6.05 -31.62
C GLU A 223 -20.90 -6.33 -30.15
N VAL A 224 -21.67 -5.75 -29.23
CA VAL A 224 -21.47 -6.02 -27.80
C VAL A 224 -21.76 -7.49 -27.51
N GLY A 225 -20.84 -8.15 -26.81
CA GLY A 225 -20.94 -9.57 -26.46
C GLY A 225 -20.32 -10.52 -27.47
N ASP A 226 -19.93 -10.04 -28.65
CA ASP A 226 -19.20 -10.85 -29.64
C ASP A 226 -17.89 -11.38 -29.06
N LEU A 227 -17.61 -12.65 -29.31
CA LEU A 227 -16.30 -13.24 -29.04
C LEU A 227 -15.27 -12.64 -30.00
N LEU A 228 -14.09 -12.34 -29.47
CA LEU A 228 -12.97 -11.78 -30.22
C LEU A 228 -11.80 -12.76 -30.25
N THR A 229 -11.10 -12.81 -31.39
CA THR A 229 -9.89 -13.61 -31.62
C THR A 229 -8.84 -12.76 -32.32
N THR A 230 -7.61 -13.23 -32.53
CA THR A 230 -6.57 -12.49 -33.25
C THR A 230 -6.96 -12.24 -34.72
N SER A 231 -6.53 -11.12 -35.29
CA SER A 231 -6.70 -10.76 -36.71
C SER A 231 -5.44 -11.10 -37.54
N ASP A 232 -5.54 -10.97 -38.86
CA ASP A 232 -4.39 -10.88 -39.77
C ASP A 232 -3.69 -9.52 -39.70
N LEU A 233 -4.38 -8.48 -39.21
CA LEU A 233 -3.81 -7.18 -38.94
C LEU A 233 -2.97 -7.23 -37.66
N PRO A 234 -1.67 -6.86 -37.72
CA PRO A 234 -0.79 -6.97 -36.58
C PRO A 234 -1.32 -6.28 -35.32
N GLY A 235 -1.36 -7.02 -34.21
CA GLY A 235 -1.76 -6.50 -32.92
C GLY A 235 -3.25 -6.23 -32.73
N HIS A 236 -4.11 -6.64 -33.67
CA HIS A 236 -5.55 -6.40 -33.59
C HIS A 236 -6.34 -7.70 -33.34
N ALA A 237 -7.47 -7.57 -32.66
CA ALA A 237 -8.47 -8.63 -32.58
C ALA A 237 -9.55 -8.43 -33.65
N MET A 238 -10.23 -9.50 -34.04
CA MET A 238 -11.40 -9.48 -34.93
C MET A 238 -12.53 -10.32 -34.32
N LYS A 239 -13.73 -10.23 -34.89
CA LYS A 239 -14.86 -11.09 -34.50
C LYS A 239 -14.52 -12.56 -34.77
N ALA A 240 -14.72 -13.41 -33.76
CA ALA A 240 -14.57 -14.86 -33.88
C ALA A 240 -15.81 -15.48 -34.57
N ALA A 241 -15.95 -15.26 -35.87
CA ALA A 241 -17.07 -15.72 -36.68
C ALA A 241 -17.07 -17.23 -37.00
N GLU A 242 -15.96 -17.94 -36.74
CA GLU A 242 -15.80 -19.38 -36.99
C GLU A 242 -15.70 -20.16 -35.65
N PRO A 243 -16.82 -20.67 -35.10
CA PRO A 243 -16.83 -21.36 -33.82
C PRO A 243 -15.85 -22.54 -33.72
N GLY A 244 -15.63 -23.27 -34.83
CA GLY A 244 -14.71 -24.41 -34.87
C GLY A 244 -13.23 -24.05 -34.70
N LYS A 245 -12.84 -22.79 -34.96
CA LYS A 245 -11.48 -22.29 -34.76
C LYS A 245 -11.30 -21.48 -33.48
N ALA A 246 -12.41 -21.05 -32.87
CA ALA A 246 -12.40 -20.16 -31.71
C ALA A 246 -11.79 -20.82 -30.46
N PHE A 247 -11.96 -22.13 -30.28
CA PHE A 247 -11.46 -22.83 -29.08
C PHE A 247 -9.93 -22.71 -28.94
N GLY A 248 -9.49 -22.11 -27.83
CA GLY A 248 -8.08 -21.82 -27.53
C GLY A 248 -7.54 -20.54 -28.20
N ALA A 249 -8.35 -19.79 -28.94
CA ALA A 249 -7.95 -18.56 -29.63
C ALA A 249 -8.81 -17.34 -29.26
N VAL A 250 -9.72 -17.50 -28.29
CA VAL A 250 -10.61 -16.42 -27.83
C VAL A 250 -9.86 -15.55 -26.83
N ILE A 251 -9.87 -14.24 -27.08
CA ILE A 251 -9.29 -13.22 -26.20
C ILE A 251 -10.30 -12.79 -25.13
N GLY A 252 -11.57 -12.74 -25.52
CA GLY A 252 -12.64 -12.25 -24.66
C GLY A 252 -13.85 -11.77 -25.46
N LYS A 253 -14.64 -10.87 -24.86
CA LYS A 253 -15.87 -10.33 -25.44
C LYS A 253 -15.83 -8.82 -25.62
N ALA A 254 -16.37 -8.33 -26.72
CA ALA A 254 -16.53 -6.90 -26.96
C ALA A 254 -17.51 -6.26 -25.96
N LEU A 255 -17.15 -5.10 -25.39
CA LEU A 255 -18.03 -4.29 -24.53
C LEU A 255 -18.57 -3.05 -25.25
N ARG A 256 -18.12 -2.81 -26.49
CA ARG A 256 -18.58 -1.73 -27.37
C ARG A 256 -18.55 -2.21 -28.82
N PRO A 257 -19.50 -1.78 -29.67
CA PRO A 257 -19.48 -2.16 -31.07
C PRO A 257 -18.44 -1.37 -31.89
N LEU A 258 -18.05 -1.93 -33.03
CA LEU A 258 -17.34 -1.25 -34.11
C LEU A 258 -17.95 -1.72 -35.45
N ARG A 259 -18.51 -0.79 -36.23
CA ARG A 259 -19.25 -1.13 -37.46
C ARG A 259 -18.35 -1.54 -38.63
N GLU A 260 -17.25 -0.84 -38.80
CA GLU A 260 -16.32 -1.02 -39.92
C GLU A 260 -14.93 -0.48 -39.56
N GLY A 261 -13.91 -0.88 -40.32
CA GLY A 261 -12.56 -0.36 -40.20
C GLY A 261 -11.82 -0.87 -38.97
N GLN A 262 -10.95 -0.04 -38.40
CA GLN A 262 -10.13 -0.37 -37.22
C GLN A 262 -10.49 0.58 -36.07
N GLY A 263 -10.35 0.11 -34.84
CA GLY A 263 -10.65 0.95 -33.68
C GLY A 263 -10.11 0.40 -32.38
N LEU A 264 -10.15 1.24 -31.34
CA LEU A 264 -9.79 0.87 -29.98
C LEU A 264 -11.07 0.80 -29.14
N ILE A 265 -11.49 -0.40 -28.76
CA ILE A 265 -12.75 -0.61 -28.01
C ILE A 265 -12.49 -1.30 -26.67
N PRO A 266 -13.31 -1.03 -25.64
CA PRO A 266 -13.27 -1.81 -24.41
C PRO A 266 -13.74 -3.25 -24.67
N ILE A 267 -13.03 -4.21 -24.08
CA ILE A 267 -13.35 -5.62 -24.08
C ILE A 267 -13.28 -6.17 -22.65
N LEU A 268 -14.01 -7.25 -22.39
CA LEU A 268 -13.82 -8.09 -21.21
C LEU A 268 -12.88 -9.23 -21.59
N ILE A 269 -11.68 -9.25 -21.04
CA ILE A 269 -10.75 -10.36 -21.24
C ILE A 269 -11.19 -11.56 -20.41
N ALA A 270 -11.22 -12.69 -21.10
CA ALA A 270 -11.36 -14.02 -20.54
C ALA A 270 -10.68 -14.97 -21.54
N LEU A 271 -9.38 -15.20 -21.37
CA LEU A 271 -8.63 -16.15 -22.19
C LEU A 271 -9.19 -17.56 -21.92
N GLN A 272 -9.64 -18.25 -22.97
CA GLN A 272 -10.28 -19.58 -22.91
C GLN A 272 -9.70 -20.55 -23.93
#